data_AF-A0A4Q6EEP8-F1
#
_entry.id   AF-A0A4Q6EEP8-F1
#
_cell.length_a   1.000
_cell.length_b   1.000
_cell.length_c   1.000
_cell.angle_alpha   90.00
_cell.angle_beta   90.00
_cell.angle_gamma   90.00
#
_symmetry.space_group_name_H-M   'P 1'
#
loop_
_entity.id
_entity.type
_entity.pdbx_description
1 polymer ?
#
loop_
_entity_poly.entity_id
_entity_poly.type
_entity_poly.pdbx_seq_one_letter_code
_entity_poly.pdbx_strand_id
1 'polypeptide(L)'
;MSNYLISISKKNIPTEGIIHDFKSKLKIKAINLLKSKFTPNKNEVHFFVTDGNKKLAFETKGYKKHKELLVLQMISWYCVYLGLLEARIHPSWP
;
A
#
# COMPACT_ATOMS: atom_id res chain seq x y z
N MET A 1 13.96 -4.43 -13.48
CA MET A 1 12.59 -4.70 -13.00
C MET A 1 12.65 -4.93 -11.50
N SER A 2 11.84 -4.21 -10.73
CA SER A 2 11.71 -4.43 -9.29
C SER A 2 10.84 -5.67 -9.06
N ASN A 3 11.36 -6.70 -8.39
CA ASN A 3 10.61 -7.91 -8.09
C ASN A 3 9.99 -7.78 -6.69
N TYR A 4 8.83 -7.13 -6.58
CA TYR A 4 8.10 -7.14 -5.31
C TYR A 4 7.27 -8.42 -5.20
N LEU A 5 7.13 -8.94 -3.98
CA LEU A 5 6.20 -10.04 -3.70
C LEU A 5 4.91 -9.46 -3.16
N ILE A 6 3.79 -9.77 -3.80
CA ILE A 6 2.45 -9.45 -3.29
C ILE A 6 1.87 -10.69 -2.65
N SER A 7 1.52 -10.57 -1.37
CA SER A 7 0.77 -11.56 -0.62
C SER A 7 -0.64 -11.03 -0.35
N ILE A 8 -1.66 -11.73 -0.84
CA ILE A 8 -3.07 -11.37 -0.64
C ILE A 8 -3.74 -12.33 0.34
N SER A 9 -4.67 -11.82 1.13
CA SER A 9 -5.47 -12.64 2.04
C SER A 9 -6.40 -13.57 1.27
N LYS A 10 -6.55 -14.83 1.74
CA LYS A 10 -7.42 -15.87 1.14
C LYS A 10 -8.91 -15.53 1.18
N LYS A 11 -9.33 -14.58 2.03
CA LYS A 11 -10.70 -14.08 2.03
C LYS A 11 -10.83 -13.21 0.79
N ASN A 12 -11.63 -13.63 -0.21
CA ASN A 12 -12.06 -13.00 -1.50
C ASN A 12 -12.15 -11.45 -1.55
N ILE A 13 -11.17 -10.74 -1.04
CA ILE A 13 -11.14 -9.31 -0.84
C ILE A 13 -9.82 -8.88 -1.47
N PRO A 14 -9.83 -8.51 -2.76
CA PRO A 14 -8.62 -8.24 -3.53
C PRO A 14 -7.81 -7.05 -2.99
N THR A 15 -8.28 -6.34 -1.96
CA THR A 15 -7.70 -5.08 -1.51
C THR A 15 -6.94 -5.14 -0.18
N GLU A 16 -6.92 -6.29 0.51
CA GLU A 16 -6.06 -6.51 1.69
C GLU A 16 -4.85 -7.37 1.32
N GLY A 17 -3.66 -6.82 1.52
CA GLY A 17 -2.43 -7.50 1.12
C GLY A 17 -1.17 -6.89 1.71
N ILE A 18 -0.05 -7.55 1.46
CA ILE A 18 1.29 -7.10 1.84
C ILE A 18 2.16 -7.08 0.59
N ILE A 19 2.79 -5.94 0.33
CA ILE A 19 3.82 -5.76 -0.69
C ILE A 19 5.17 -5.87 0.02
N HIS A 20 6.05 -6.74 -0.45
CA HIS A 20 7.36 -6.95 0.15
C HIS A 20 8.47 -6.72 -0.86
N ASP A 21 9.40 -5.84 -0.50
CA ASP A 21 10.70 -5.70 -1.17
C ASP A 21 11.78 -6.40 -0.33
N PHE A 22 12.24 -7.56 -0.81
CA PHE A 22 13.25 -8.36 -0.11
C PHE A 22 14.58 -7.62 0.05
N LYS A 23 14.98 -6.83 -0.95
CA LYS A 23 16.30 -6.18 -0.97
C LYS A 23 16.42 -5.17 0.15
N SER A 24 15.40 -4.32 0.32
CA SER A 24 15.42 -3.30 1.35
C SER A 24 14.75 -3.75 2.65
N LYS A 25 14.19 -4.96 2.69
CA LYS A 25 13.38 -5.55 3.79
C LYS A 25 12.13 -4.72 4.13
N LEU A 26 11.71 -3.84 3.22
CA LEU A 26 10.54 -2.98 3.41
C LEU A 26 9.27 -3.77 3.11
N LYS A 27 8.29 -3.68 4.01
CA LYS A 27 6.94 -4.20 3.79
C LYS A 27 5.95 -3.06 3.80
N ILE A 28 4.91 -3.18 2.99
CA ILE A 28 3.78 -2.24 2.98
C ILE A 28 2.52 -3.07 3.09
N LYS A 29 1.70 -2.74 4.07
CA LYS A 29 0.38 -3.35 4.26
C LYS A 29 -0.68 -2.49 3.57
N ALA A 30 -1.45 -3.10 2.67
CA ALA A 30 -2.62 -2.50 2.04
C ALA A 30 -3.88 -2.87 2.83
N ILE A 31 -4.74 -1.89 3.08
CA ILE A 31 -5.93 -2.00 3.92
C ILE A 31 -7.11 -1.35 3.19
N ASN A 32 -8.23 -2.06 3.09
CA ASN A 32 -9.46 -1.50 2.54
C ASN A 32 -10.22 -0.69 3.58
N LEU A 33 -10.29 0.62 3.38
CA LEU A 33 -10.90 1.55 4.34
C LEU A 33 -12.42 1.47 4.42
N LEU A 34 -13.07 0.88 3.40
CA LEU A 34 -14.52 0.65 3.44
C LEU A 34 -14.90 -0.54 4.33
N LYS A 35 -13.95 -1.45 4.61
CA LYS A 35 -14.24 -2.73 5.27
C LYS A 35 -13.50 -2.92 6.59
N SER A 36 -12.39 -2.23 6.81
CA SER A 36 -11.61 -2.30 8.04
C SER A 36 -11.31 -0.90 8.57
N LYS A 37 -11.37 -0.74 9.89
CA LYS A 37 -10.80 0.42 10.56
C LYS A 37 -9.29 0.43 10.33
N PHE A 38 -8.74 1.58 10.00
CA PHE A 38 -7.31 1.81 9.91
C PHE A 38 -6.87 2.63 11.12
N THR A 39 -5.93 2.09 11.89
CA THR A 39 -5.31 2.79 13.01
C THR A 39 -3.82 2.97 12.67
N PRO A 40 -3.41 4.17 12.23
CA PRO A 40 -2.03 4.39 11.79
C PRO A 40 -1.04 4.30 12.96
N ASN A 41 0.09 3.66 12.71
CA ASN A 41 1.24 3.68 13.59
C ASN A 41 2.04 4.97 13.38
N LYS A 42 2.24 5.73 14.47
CA LYS A 42 2.96 7.02 14.45
C LYS A 42 4.41 6.92 13.96
N ASN A 43 5.02 5.75 14.04
CA ASN A 43 6.40 5.52 13.64
C ASN A 43 6.55 5.07 12.18
N GLU A 44 5.43 4.89 11.46
CA GLU A 44 5.41 4.40 10.09
C GLU A 44 4.82 5.46 9.16
N VAL A 45 5.21 5.37 7.89
CA VAL A 45 4.66 6.23 6.84
C VAL A 45 3.40 5.58 6.30
N HIS A 46 2.43 6.44 6.03
CA HIS A 46 1.12 6.06 5.57
C HIS A 46 0.77 6.86 4.32
N PHE A 47 0.13 6.19 3.39
CA PHE A 47 -0.38 6.77 2.15
C PHE A 47 -1.80 6.29 1.94
N PHE A 48 -2.58 7.07 1.22
CA PHE A 48 -3.95 6.73 0.87
C PHE A 48 -4.08 6.69 -0.64
N VAL A 49 -4.87 5.75 -1.14
CA VAL A 49 -5.18 5.66 -2.57
C VAL A 49 -6.67 5.75 -2.79
N THR A 50 -7.05 6.59 -3.75
CA THR A 50 -8.43 6.73 -4.22
C THR A 50 -8.52 6.34 -5.69
N ASP A 51 -9.50 5.52 -6.04
CA ASP A 51 -9.84 5.18 -7.43
C ASP A 51 -11.36 4.98 -7.53
N GLY A 52 -12.06 5.99 -8.07
CA GLY A 52 -13.52 6.08 -8.00
C GLY A 52 -14.04 5.95 -6.57
N ASN A 53 -14.84 4.91 -6.32
CA ASN A 53 -15.41 4.63 -4.99
C ASN A 53 -14.49 3.80 -4.07
N LYS A 54 -13.32 3.37 -4.56
CA LYS A 54 -12.36 2.58 -3.76
C LYS A 54 -11.45 3.51 -2.98
N LYS A 55 -11.27 3.21 -1.68
CA LYS A 55 -10.30 3.86 -0.81
C LYS A 55 -9.43 2.82 -0.11
N LEU A 56 -8.13 2.93 -0.28
CA LEU A 56 -7.14 2.06 0.35
C LEU A 56 -6.20 2.89 1.22
N ALA A 57 -5.82 2.35 2.37
CA ALA A 57 -4.70 2.83 3.15
C ALA A 57 -3.50 1.89 2.94
N PHE A 58 -2.32 2.49 2.87
CA PHE A 58 -1.04 1.80 2.81
C PHE A 58 -0.23 2.24 4.01
N GLU A 59 0.30 1.29 4.76
CA GLU A 59 1.15 1.55 5.91
C GLU A 59 2.46 0.77 5.76
N THR A 60 3.58 1.45 5.94
CA THR A 60 4.88 0.81 5.94
C THR A 60 5.10 -0.03 7.19
N LYS A 61 6.02 -0.98 7.10
CA LYS A 61 6.57 -1.69 8.25
C LYS A 61 8.09 -1.75 8.12
N GLY A 62 8.80 -1.13 9.06
CA GLY A 62 10.25 -0.99 9.03
C GLY A 62 10.73 0.11 8.09
N TYR A 63 9.96 1.19 7.95
CA TYR A 63 10.35 2.32 7.11
C TYR A 63 11.63 2.99 7.58
N LYS A 64 12.41 3.48 6.61
CA LYS A 64 13.58 4.33 6.85
C LYS A 64 13.39 5.59 6.02
N LYS A 65 13.64 6.76 6.63
CA LYS A 65 13.33 8.11 6.10
C LYS A 65 13.74 8.37 4.64
N HIS A 66 14.76 7.67 4.12
CA HIS A 66 15.28 7.83 2.75
C HIS A 66 14.58 6.95 1.69
N LYS A 67 13.44 6.30 1.99
CA LYS A 67 12.80 5.31 1.11
C LYS A 67 11.45 5.74 0.53
N GLU A 68 11.09 7.02 0.60
CA GLU A 68 9.76 7.48 0.18
C GLU A 68 9.43 7.14 -1.28
N LEU A 69 10.38 7.38 -2.20
CA LEU A 69 10.21 7.02 -3.61
C LEU A 69 9.98 5.51 -3.81
N LEU A 70 10.66 4.67 -3.03
CA LEU A 70 10.45 3.22 -3.06
C LEU A 70 9.05 2.85 -2.57
N VAL A 71 8.56 3.51 -1.52
CA VAL A 71 7.19 3.31 -1.00
C VAL A 71 6.17 3.65 -2.08
N LEU A 72 6.29 4.81 -2.72
CA LEU A 72 5.41 5.23 -3.80
C LEU A 72 5.45 4.24 -4.97
N GLN A 73 6.64 3.79 -5.38
CA GLN A 73 6.79 2.80 -6.45
C GLN A 73 6.11 1.47 -6.12
N MET A 74 6.26 0.98 -4.88
CA MET A 74 5.61 -0.24 -4.42
C MET A 74 4.09 -0.10 -4.41
N ILE A 75 3.55 1.04 -3.94
CA ILE A 75 2.11 1.33 -3.96
C ILE A 75 1.58 1.39 -5.38
N SER A 76 2.27 2.08 -6.29
CA SER A 76 1.89 2.14 -7.71
C SER A 76 1.86 0.75 -8.34
N TRP A 77 2.83 -0.10 -8.03
CA TRP A 77 2.85 -1.47 -8.54
C TRP A 77 1.67 -2.31 -8.05
N TYR A 78 1.28 -2.14 -6.78
CA TYR A 78 0.10 -2.79 -6.24
C TYR A 78 -1.20 -2.27 -6.86
N CYS A 79 -1.29 -0.97 -7.15
CA CYS A 79 -2.45 -0.40 -7.86
C CYS A 79 -2.59 -1.00 -9.26
N VAL A 80 -1.48 -1.14 -9.99
CA VAL A 80 -1.46 -1.81 -11.31
C VAL A 80 -1.88 -3.27 -11.17
N TYR A 81 -1.36 -4.01 -10.18
CA TYR A 81 -1.77 -5.39 -9.92
C TYR A 81 -3.29 -5.53 -9.67
N LEU A 82 -3.90 -4.54 -9.00
CA LEU A 82 -5.35 -4.50 -8.75
C LEU A 82 -6.18 -3.92 -9.90
N GLY A 83 -5.56 -3.49 -11.00
CA GLY A 83 -6.25 -2.84 -12.13
C GLY A 83 -6.77 -1.44 -11.82
N LEU A 84 -6.20 -0.73 -10.83
CA LEU A 84 -6.58 0.63 -10.45
C LEU A 84 -5.78 1.65 -11.27
N LEU A 85 -6.12 1.81 -12.55
CA LEU A 85 -5.32 2.60 -13.50
C LEU A 85 -5.43 4.12 -13.27
N GLU A 86 -6.54 4.60 -12.72
CA GLU A 86 -6.78 6.02 -12.41
C GLU A 86 -6.50 6.35 -10.93
N ALA A 87 -5.76 5.48 -10.25
CA ALA A 87 -5.44 5.61 -8.84
C ALA A 87 -4.63 6.88 -8.54
N ARG A 88 -5.09 7.65 -7.55
CA ARG A 88 -4.35 8.80 -7.00
C ARG A 88 -3.81 8.46 -5.63
N ILE A 89 -2.52 8.74 -5.41
CA ILE A 89 -1.82 8.52 -4.13
C ILE A 89 -1.77 9.83 -3.36
N HIS A 90 -2.16 9.80 -2.09
CA HIS A 90 -2.21 10.94 -1.19
C HIS A 90 -1.34 10.69 0.04
N PRO A 91 -0.50 11.66 0.47
CA PRO A 91 0.34 11.53 1.67
C PRO A 91 -0.45 11.71 2.97
N SER A 92 -1.65 12.26 2.90
CA SER A 92 -2.58 12.48 4.00
C SER A 92 -3.97 12.01 3.62
N TRP A 93 -4.86 11.91 4.62
CA TRP A 93 -6.25 11.54 4.36
C TRP A 93 -6.88 12.49 3.31
N PRO A 94 -7.45 11.96 2.21
CA PRO A 94 -8.04 12.76 1.15
C PRO A 94 -9.47 13.23 1.45
#